data_AF-A0A015YEL3-F1
#
_entry.id   AF-A0A015YEL3-F1
#
_cell.length_a   1.000
_cell.length_b   1.000
_cell.length_c   1.000
_cell.angle_alpha   90.00
_cell.angle_beta   90.00
_cell.angle_gamma   90.00
#
_symmetry.space_group_name_H-M   'P 1'
#
loop_
_entity.id
_entity.type
_entity.pdbx_description
1 polymer ?
#
loop_
_entity_poly.entity_id
_entity_poly.type
_entity_poly.pdbx_seq_one_letter_code
_entity_poly.pdbx_strand_id
1 'polypeptide(L)'
;MKVGKMVTSQQLAEVIAEKSSLTPGDVHNVIRNLMTAMRKELLNSRSVRLEGLGTFTMKACTQGHGVDQEEEVSPNQVAALRCLFTPEYTRPAAIGTTRALLQGVEFQKVSAIGGAINGGSGSGDIVDDPTA
;
A
#
# COMPACT_ATOMS: atom_id res chain seq x y z
N MET A 1 0.94 -8.41 -11.13
CA MET A 1 1.74 -9.39 -10.35
C MET A 1 2.57 -8.59 -9.35
N LYS A 2 2.59 -8.94 -8.06
CA LYS A 2 3.47 -8.28 -7.09
C LYS A 2 4.89 -8.82 -7.29
N VAL A 3 5.77 -7.99 -7.86
CA VAL A 3 7.16 -8.35 -8.13
C VAL A 3 8.01 -7.78 -6.98
N GLY A 4 8.16 -8.55 -5.90
CA GLY A 4 8.93 -8.15 -4.72
C GLY A 4 8.45 -8.81 -3.42
N LYS A 5 9.39 -9.12 -2.53
CA LYS A 5 9.07 -9.62 -1.18
C LYS A 5 8.32 -8.53 -0.40
N MET A 6 7.43 -8.96 0.51
CA MET A 6 6.77 -8.03 1.42
C MET A 6 7.82 -7.33 2.29
N VAL A 7 7.71 -6.01 2.41
CA VAL A 7 8.53 -5.21 3.33
C VAL A 7 7.82 -5.13 4.67
N THR A 8 8.54 -5.43 5.76
CA THR A 8 8.00 -5.36 7.13
C THR A 8 8.23 -3.97 7.76
N SER A 9 7.52 -3.67 8.85
CA SER A 9 7.77 -2.46 9.63
C SER A 9 9.16 -2.40 10.27
N GLN A 10 9.82 -3.55 10.47
CA GLN A 10 11.21 -3.62 10.94
C GLN A 10 12.16 -3.15 9.84
N GLN A 11 12.02 -3.70 8.63
CA GLN A 11 12.83 -3.29 7.49
C GLN A 11 12.62 -1.82 7.12
N LEU A 12 11.38 -1.32 7.25
CA LEU A 12 11.12 0.10 7.05
C LEU A 12 11.78 0.97 8.13
N ALA A 13 11.79 0.49 9.39
CA ALA A 13 12.46 1.19 10.48
C ALA A 13 13.98 1.29 10.28
N GLU A 14 14.61 0.25 9.74
CA GLU A 14 16.03 0.26 9.36
C GLU A 14 16.33 1.36 8.33
N VAL A 15 15.55 1.42 7.24
CA VAL A 15 15.71 2.45 6.18
C VAL A 15 15.51 3.88 6.71
N ILE A 16 14.59 4.07 7.67
CA ILE A 16 14.38 5.38 8.30
C ILE A 16 15.51 5.72 9.27
N ALA A 17 15.97 4.74 10.06
CA ALA A 17 17.06 4.91 11.01
C ALA A 17 18.35 5.34 10.30
N GLU A 18 18.66 4.76 9.13
CA GLU A 18 19.80 5.17 8.27
C GLU A 18 19.79 6.66 7.90
N LYS A 19 18.61 7.30 7.90
CA LYS A 19 18.42 8.71 7.53
C LYS A 19 18.20 9.62 8.75
N SER A 20 18.37 9.10 9.95
CA SER A 20 18.09 9.81 11.20
C SER A 20 19.18 9.52 12.25
N SER A 21 19.12 10.21 13.38
CA SER A 21 19.97 9.92 14.53
C SER A 21 19.37 8.86 15.48
N LEU A 22 18.24 8.24 15.09
CA LEU A 22 17.52 7.27 15.92
C LEU A 22 18.00 5.85 15.64
N THR A 23 17.96 4.99 16.65
CA THR A 23 18.24 3.57 16.43
C THR A 23 17.07 2.93 15.67
N PRO A 24 17.29 1.83 14.92
CA PRO A 24 16.20 1.07 14.31
C PRO A 24 15.13 0.63 15.30
N GLY A 25 15.51 0.34 16.55
CA GLY A 25 14.60 -0.01 17.64
C GLY A 25 13.67 1.15 18.03
N ASP A 26 14.22 2.35 18.18
CA ASP A 26 13.43 3.55 18.51
C ASP A 26 12.42 3.86 17.42
N VAL A 27 12.86 3.83 16.15
CA VAL A 27 11.99 4.07 14.99
C VAL A 27 10.87 3.02 14.93
N HIS A 28 11.22 1.74 15.09
CA HIS A 28 10.22 0.67 15.07
C HIS A 28 9.16 0.85 16.16
N ASN A 29 9.58 1.27 17.36
CA ASN A 29 8.68 1.58 18.46
C ASN A 29 7.74 2.75 18.13
N VAL A 30 8.25 3.83 17.52
CA VAL A 30 7.43 4.96 17.08
C VAL A 30 6.38 4.53 16.05
N ILE A 31 6.78 3.75 15.03
CA ILE A 31 5.84 3.25 14.00
C ILE A 31 4.74 2.39 14.65
N ARG A 32 5.11 1.52 15.60
CA ARG A 32 4.14 0.70 16.34
C ARG A 32 3.17 1.56 17.15
N ASN A 33 3.67 2.59 17.84
CA ASN A 33 2.85 3.48 18.65
C ASN A 33 1.95 4.38 17.79
N LEU A 34 2.41 4.78 16.61
CA LEU A 34 1.60 5.49 15.63
C LEU A 34 0.35 4.68 15.26
N MET A 35 0.48 3.38 15.00
CA MET A 35 -0.67 2.51 14.69
C MET A 35 -1.69 2.47 15.83
N THR A 36 -1.24 2.45 17.08
CA THR A 36 -2.12 2.53 18.26
C THR A 36 -2.83 3.86 18.34
N ALA A 37 -2.12 4.97 18.12
CA ALA A 37 -2.70 6.31 18.10
C ALA A 37 -3.75 6.46 16.98
N MET A 38 -3.40 6.07 15.76
CA MET A 38 -4.32 6.08 14.62
C MET A 38 -5.59 5.29 14.91
N ARG A 39 -5.46 4.08 15.47
CA ARG A 39 -6.63 3.26 15.85
C ARG A 39 -7.56 4.00 16.81
N LYS A 40 -7.00 4.65 17.84
CA LYS A 40 -7.79 5.46 18.79
C LYS A 40 -8.56 6.56 18.09
N GLU A 41 -7.90 7.30 17.20
CA GLU A 41 -8.53 8.42 16.48
C GLU A 41 -9.65 7.93 15.55
N LEU A 42 -9.37 6.89 14.75
CA LEU A 42 -10.30 6.33 13.77
C LEU A 42 -11.54 5.71 14.42
N LEU A 43 -11.40 5.01 15.55
CA LEU A 43 -12.54 4.43 16.28
C LEU A 43 -13.43 5.49 16.94
N ASN A 44 -12.91 6.71 17.14
CA ASN A 44 -13.69 7.87 17.59
C ASN A 44 -14.27 8.66 16.39
N SER A 45 -14.43 8.01 15.23
CA SER A 45 -14.96 8.59 13.99
C SER A 45 -14.20 9.83 13.50
N ARG A 46 -12.94 10.02 13.94
CA ARG A 46 -12.06 11.08 13.41
C ARG A 46 -11.30 10.55 12.19
N SER A 47 -10.98 11.45 11.27
CA SER A 47 -10.09 11.13 10.15
C SER A 47 -8.65 11.43 10.53
N VAL A 48 -7.71 10.58 10.11
CA VAL A 48 -6.28 10.78 10.34
C VAL A 48 -5.59 11.03 9.00
N ARG A 49 -5.01 12.22 8.83
CA ARG A 49 -4.16 12.54 7.68
C ARG A 49 -2.70 12.40 8.07
N LEU A 50 -1.97 11.63 7.28
CA LEU A 50 -0.51 11.60 7.30
C LEU A 50 -0.04 12.34 6.05
N GLU A 51 0.62 13.48 6.27
CA GLU A 51 1.09 14.37 5.20
C GLU A 51 2.04 13.63 4.26
N GLY A 52 1.85 13.82 2.95
CA GLY A 52 2.63 13.15 1.91
C GLY A 52 2.23 11.69 1.68
N LEU A 53 1.28 11.14 2.45
CA LEU A 53 0.77 9.77 2.27
C LEU A 53 -0.71 9.77 1.89
N GLY A 54 -1.56 10.33 2.75
CA GLY A 54 -3.01 10.34 2.54
C GLY A 54 -3.83 10.41 3.81
N THR A 55 -5.13 10.19 3.66
CA THR A 55 -6.11 10.27 4.75
C THR A 55 -6.79 8.93 4.97
N PHE A 56 -6.87 8.53 6.22
CA PHE A 56 -7.60 7.37 6.71
C PHE A 56 -8.91 7.83 7.36
N THR A 57 -10.03 7.24 6.95
CA THR A 57 -11.37 7.56 7.46
C THR A 57 -12.18 6.28 7.65
N MET A 58 -12.92 6.17 8.75
CA MET A 58 -13.88 5.07 8.92
C MET A 58 -15.14 5.33 8.11
N LYS A 59 -15.52 4.35 7.29
CA LYS A 59 -16.76 4.37 6.52
C LYS A 59 -17.67 3.24 6.97
N ALA A 60 -18.83 3.61 7.50
CA ALA A 60 -19.93 2.67 7.71
C ALA A 60 -20.52 2.28 6.34
N CYS A 61 -20.61 0.98 6.09
CA CYS A 61 -21.26 0.42 4.92
C CYS A 61 -22.61 -0.13 5.36
N THR A 62 -23.72 0.35 4.80
CA THR A 62 -25.07 -0.11 5.13
C THR A 62 -25.60 -1.07 4.06
N GLN A 63 -26.57 -1.92 4.41
CA GLN A 63 -27.17 -2.89 3.49
C GLN A 63 -28.31 -2.31 2.62
N GLY A 64 -28.48 -0.98 2.56
CA GLY A 64 -29.51 -0.35 1.74
C GLY A 64 -30.95 -0.45 2.29
N HIS A 65 -31.15 -1.07 3.46
CA HIS A 65 -32.42 -1.05 4.19
C HIS A 65 -32.51 0.24 5.02
N GLY A 66 -32.86 1.36 4.38
CA GLY A 66 -33.27 2.56 5.11
C GLY A 66 -34.54 2.31 5.92
N VAL A 67 -34.82 3.20 6.87
CA VAL A 67 -36.07 3.21 7.65
C VAL A 67 -36.76 4.55 7.45
N ASP A 68 -38.09 4.57 7.62
CA ASP A 68 -38.89 5.76 7.35
C ASP A 68 -38.83 6.78 8.50
N GLN A 69 -38.57 6.31 9.72
CA GLN A 69 -38.50 7.13 10.94
C GLN A 69 -37.12 7.05 11.59
N GLU A 70 -36.68 8.13 12.23
CA GLU A 70 -35.37 8.20 12.91
C GLU A 70 -35.28 7.21 14.07
N GLU A 71 -36.39 6.99 14.76
CA GLU A 71 -36.50 6.11 15.93
C GLU A 71 -36.35 4.61 15.55
N GLU A 72 -36.53 4.28 14.26
CA GLU A 72 -36.42 2.91 13.74
C GLU A 72 -34.99 2.58 13.29
N VAL A 73 -34.07 3.55 13.33
CA VAL A 73 -32.67 3.33 12.96
C VAL A 73 -32.04 2.36 13.95
N SER A 74 -31.49 1.25 13.43
CA SER A 74 -30.83 0.22 14.23
C SER A 74 -29.39 -0.02 13.77
N PRO A 75 -28.47 -0.36 14.68
CA PRO A 75 -27.11 -0.74 14.33
C PRO A 75 -27.01 -1.91 13.35
N ASN A 76 -28.03 -2.77 13.30
CA ASN A 76 -28.10 -3.92 12.39
C ASN A 76 -28.15 -3.51 10.91
N GLN A 77 -28.50 -2.26 10.60
CA GLN A 77 -28.45 -1.72 9.24
C GLN A 77 -27.00 -1.48 8.75
N VAL A 78 -26.04 -1.39 9.67
CA VAL A 78 -24.61 -1.28 9.35
C VAL A 78 -24.04 -2.68 9.10
N ALA A 79 -23.72 -2.96 7.84
CA ALA A 79 -23.11 -4.21 7.39
C ALA A 79 -21.67 -4.39 7.88
N ALA A 80 -20.91 -3.30 7.83
CA ALA A 80 -19.48 -3.32 8.09
C ALA A 80 -18.95 -1.91 8.34
N LEU A 81 -17.88 -1.83 9.12
CA LEU A 81 -17.03 -0.64 9.19
C LEU A 81 -15.76 -0.90 8.39
N ARG A 82 -15.44 -0.02 7.44
CA ARG A 82 -14.23 -0.14 6.60
C ARG A 82 -13.31 1.03 6.83
N CYS A 83 -12.02 0.75 6.95
CA CYS A 83 -10.99 1.77 6.85
C CYS A 83 -10.78 2.16 5.39
N LEU A 84 -11.21 3.36 5.03
CA LEU A 84 -10.96 3.92 3.72
C LEU A 84 -9.65 4.71 3.76
N PHE A 85 -8.73 4.35 2.88
CA PHE A 85 -7.51 5.13 2.63
C PHE A 85 -7.67 5.91 1.32
N THR A 86 -7.50 7.24 1.40
CA THR A 86 -7.49 8.15 0.25
C THR A 86 -6.08 8.68 0.08
N PRO A 87 -5.34 8.27 -0.97
CA PRO A 87 -3.99 8.78 -1.23
C PRO A 87 -3.99 10.29 -1.41
N GLU A 88 -2.97 10.95 -0.88
CA GLU A 88 -2.79 12.37 -1.09
C GLU A 88 -2.54 12.68 -2.58
N TYR A 89 -3.11 13.79 -3.05
CA TYR A 89 -2.85 14.30 -4.38
C TYR A 89 -2.78 15.82 -4.35
N THR A 90 -1.95 16.37 -5.23
CA THR A 90 -1.87 17.81 -5.47
C THR A 90 -2.28 18.09 -6.91
N ARG A 91 -2.89 19.25 -7.16
CA ARG A 91 -3.27 19.66 -8.51
C ARG A 91 -2.83 21.11 -8.77
N PRO A 92 -1.54 21.37 -8.99
CA PRO A 92 -1.09 22.66 -9.45
C PRO A 92 -1.69 22.97 -10.82
N ALA A 93 -2.18 24.20 -11.01
CA ALA A 93 -2.87 24.61 -12.24
C ALA A 93 -2.04 24.37 -13.52
N ALA A 94 -0.71 24.40 -13.43
CA ALA A 94 0.20 24.26 -14.57
C ALA A 94 0.71 22.83 -14.85
N ILE A 95 0.66 21.92 -13.86
CA ILE A 95 1.41 20.64 -13.89
C ILE A 95 0.45 19.42 -13.94
N GLY A 96 -0.85 19.64 -13.77
CA GLY A 96 -1.84 18.55 -13.72
C GLY A 96 -1.95 17.93 -12.33
N THR A 97 -2.57 16.75 -12.24
CA THR A 97 -2.81 16.07 -10.96
C THR A 97 -1.68 15.08 -10.64
N THR A 98 -1.03 15.25 -9.49
CA THR A 98 0.00 14.33 -8.98
C THR A 98 -0.54 13.54 -7.80
N ARG A 99 -0.34 12.21 -7.76
CA ARG A 99 -0.74 11.34 -6.65
C ARG A 99 0.50 10.83 -5.92
N ALA A 100 0.56 11.03 -4.60
CA ALA A 100 1.77 10.80 -3.80
C ALA A 100 2.38 9.39 -3.96
N LEU A 101 1.54 8.35 -4.02
CA LEU A 101 1.99 6.96 -4.10
C LEU A 101 2.21 6.42 -5.53
N LEU A 102 1.83 7.18 -6.55
CA LEU A 102 1.88 6.71 -7.95
C LEU A 102 2.81 7.55 -8.82
N GLN A 103 3.41 8.60 -8.26
CA GLN A 103 4.38 9.42 -8.96
C GLN A 103 5.66 8.61 -9.21
N GLY A 104 6.17 8.65 -10.44
CA GLY A 104 7.40 7.94 -10.83
C GLY A 104 7.21 6.45 -11.13
N VAL A 105 5.97 5.96 -11.25
CA VAL A 105 5.72 4.57 -11.67
C VAL A 105 6.07 4.40 -13.15
N GLU A 106 6.90 3.40 -13.44
CA GLU A 106 7.20 2.93 -14.79
C GLU A 106 6.50 1.59 -15.07
N PHE A 107 6.01 1.43 -16.29
CA PHE A 107 5.36 0.20 -16.72
C PHE A 107 6.32 -0.65 -17.53
N GLN A 108 6.53 -1.90 -17.12
CA GLN A 108 7.33 -2.85 -17.88
C GLN A 108 6.44 -3.92 -18.52
N LYS A 109 6.72 -4.24 -19.79
CA LYS A 109 6.04 -5.32 -20.50
C LYS A 109 6.50 -6.66 -19.92
N VAL A 110 5.55 -7.54 -19.58
CA VAL A 110 5.81 -8.84 -18.94
C VAL A 110 6.80 -9.71 -19.73
N SER A 111 6.81 -9.61 -21.07
CA SER A 111 7.77 -10.33 -21.92
C SER A 111 9.24 -9.95 -21.66
N ALA A 112 9.51 -8.77 -21.13
CA ALA A 112 10.86 -8.32 -20.79
C ALA A 112 11.37 -8.89 -19.45
N ILE A 113 10.49 -9.43 -18.60
CA ILE A 113 10.85 -9.99 -17.28
C ILE A 113 11.31 -11.45 -17.40
N GLY A 114 10.88 -12.17 -18.45
CA GLY A 114 11.11 -13.61 -18.63
C GLY A 114 12.58 -14.03 -18.86
N GLY A 115 13.47 -13.11 -19.22
CA GLY A 115 14.89 -13.40 -19.44
C GLY A 115 15.71 -13.59 -18.14
N ALA A 116 15.24 -13.05 -17.02
CA ALA A 116 15.99 -13.06 -15.76
C ALA A 116 15.68 -14.27 -14.85
N ILE A 117 14.62 -15.03 -15.14
CA ILE A 117 14.15 -16.15 -14.30
C ILE A 117 14.67 -17.53 -14.74
N ASN A 118 15.20 -17.67 -15.96
CA ASN A 118 15.70 -18.92 -16.51
C ASN A 118 17.20 -18.86 -16.84
N GLY A 119 18.03 -18.54 -15.85
CA GLY A 119 19.49 -18.69 -15.94
C GLY A 119 19.94 -20.11 -15.62
N GLY A 120 19.36 -21.12 -16.27
CA GLY A 120 19.84 -22.50 -16.19
C GLY A 120 20.98 -22.69 -17.18
N SER A 121 22.21 -22.71 -16.67
CA SER A 121 23.41 -23.03 -17.45
C SER A 121 23.27 -24.44 -18.04
N GLY A 122 23.32 -24.52 -19.37
CA GLY A 122 23.26 -25.78 -20.12
C GLY A 122 24.06 -25.62 -21.40
N SER A 123 25.38 -25.64 -21.27
CA SER A 123 26.30 -25.89 -22.38
C SER A 123 25.97 -27.25 -23.00
N GLY A 124 25.53 -27.26 -24.24
CA GLY A 124 25.36 -28.46 -25.03
C GLY A 124 25.76 -28.15 -26.46
N ASP A 125 27.05 -28.35 -26.75
CA ASP A 125 27.57 -28.39 -28.12
C ASP A 125 26.79 -29.45 -28.89
N ILE A 126 25.99 -29.02 -29.87
CA ILE A 126 25.45 -29.90 -30.89
C ILE A 126 26.54 -30.02 -31.94
N VAL A 127 27.24 -31.14 -31.91
CA VAL A 127 28.06 -31.61 -33.04
C VAL A 127 27.11 -31.93 -34.20
N ASP A 128 27.18 -31.13 -35.27
CA ASP A 128 26.60 -31.50 -36.57
C ASP A 128 27.34 -32.73 -37.08
N ASP A 129 26.66 -33.88 -37.11
CA ASP A 129 27.11 -35.07 -37.84
C ASP A 129 26.65 -34.94 -39.30
N PRO A 130 27.55 -34.79 -40.29
CA PRO A 130 27.17 -34.73 -41.68
C PRO A 130 27.39 -36.11 -42.30
N THR A 131 26.35 -36.89 -42.60
CA THR A 131 26.34 -37.84 -43.74
C THR A 131 24.92 -38.38 -44.01
N ALA A 132 24.46 -38.09 -45.24
CA ALA A 132 23.62 -38.85 -46.17
C ALA A 132 22.35 -39.56 -45.69
#